data_AF-A0AB39BNX4-F1
#
_entry.id   AF-A0AB39BNX4-F1
#
_cell.length_a   1.000
_cell.length_b   1.000
_cell.length_c   1.000
_cell.angle_alpha   90.00
_cell.angle_beta   90.00
_cell.angle_gamma   90.00
#
_symmetry.space_group_name_H-M   'P 1'
#
loop_
_entity.id
_entity.type
_entity.pdbx_description
1 polymer ?
#
loop_
_entity_poly.entity_id
_entity_poly.type
_entity_poly.pdbx_seq_one_letter_code
_entity_poly.pdbx_strand_id
1 'polypeptide(L)' 'MFGIGKKRSKLGKFIDKHSVTTVEFAKETGVSRRTLTKACNEVDYVPSQVVMKKILKSVRKVDPDIKMSDFWEI' A
#
# COMPACT_ATOMS: atom_id res chain seq x y z
N MET A 1 -8.47 -17.82 4.11
CA MET A 1 -7.49 -16.93 4.77
C MET A 1 -6.35 -16.64 3.81
N PHE A 2 -6.14 -15.38 3.42
CA PHE A 2 -4.96 -14.98 2.65
C PHE A 2 -3.72 -15.03 3.56
N GLY A 3 -2.83 -16.00 3.33
CA GLY A 3 -1.41 -15.89 3.66
C GLY A 3 -0.99 -16.13 5.11
N ILE A 4 -1.00 -17.38 5.57
CA ILE A 4 -0.13 -17.80 6.67
C ILE A 4 1.31 -17.76 6.14
N GLY A 5 2.05 -16.68 6.42
CA GLY A 5 3.51 -16.61 6.24
C GLY A 5 4.08 -15.58 5.27
N LYS A 6 3.28 -14.84 4.49
CA LYS A 6 3.83 -13.72 3.72
C LYS A 6 4.01 -12.51 4.63
N LYS A 7 5.23 -11.99 4.71
CA LYS A 7 5.49 -10.67 5.32
C LYS A 7 4.56 -9.65 4.63
N ARG A 8 3.87 -8.84 5.43
CA ARG A 8 3.01 -7.74 4.96
C ARG A 8 3.56 -6.46 5.55
N SER A 9 3.76 -5.45 4.69
CA SER A 9 4.10 -4.10 5.13
C SER A 9 2.91 -3.45 5.83
N LYS A 10 3.11 -2.28 6.44
CA LYS A 10 2.00 -1.49 7.01
C LYS A 10 0.93 -1.18 5.96
N LEU A 11 1.34 -0.82 4.74
CA LEU A 11 0.42 -0.62 3.61
C LEU A 11 -0.34 -1.91 3.23
N GLY A 12 0.36 -3.05 3.18
CA GLY A 12 -0.26 -4.34 2.89
C GLY A 12 -1.35 -4.70 3.89
N LYS A 13 -1.08 -4.49 5.18
CA LYS A 13 -2.06 -4.70 6.25
C LYS A 13 -3.25 -3.75 6.14
N PHE A 14 -3.01 -2.50 5.76
CA PHE A 14 -4.07 -1.53 5.54
C PHE A 14 -5.03 -1.99 4.44
N ILE A 15 -4.52 -2.33 3.24
CA ILE A 15 -5.41 -2.77 2.15
C ILE A 15 -6.15 -4.08 2.48
N ASP A 16 -5.52 -5.00 3.23
CA ASP A 16 -6.16 -6.23 3.69
C ASP A 16 -7.33 -5.95 4.64
N LYS A 17 -7.16 -5.00 5.55
CA LYS A 17 -8.22 -4.56 6.49
C LYS A 17 -9.42 -3.97 5.75
N HIS A 18 -9.19 -3.35 4.60
CA HIS A 18 -10.23 -2.76 3.76
C HIS A 18 -10.73 -3.69 2.64
N SER A 19 -10.33 -4.98 2.65
CA SER A 19 -10.73 -5.98 1.64
C SER A 19 -10.42 -5.57 0.19
N VAL A 20 -9.39 -4.74 -0.02
CA VAL A 20 -8.99 -4.28 -1.36
C VAL A 20 -7.87 -5.16 -1.89
N THR A 21 -8.05 -5.74 -3.08
CA THR A 21 -6.97 -6.51 -3.70
C THR A 21 -5.88 -5.61 -4.27
N THR A 22 -4.64 -6.09 -4.34
CA THR A 22 -3.53 -5.34 -4.94
C THR A 22 -3.79 -4.99 -6.42
N VAL A 23 -4.60 -5.78 -7.13
CA VAL A 23 -4.96 -5.52 -8.53
C VAL A 23 -5.94 -4.35 -8.64
N GLU A 24 -6.96 -4.31 -7.79
CA GLU A 24 -7.90 -3.19 -7.73
C GLU A 24 -7.19 -1.91 -7.30
N PHE A 25 -6.35 -2.00 -6.27
CA PHE A 25 -5.57 -0.87 -5.79
C PHE A 25 -4.60 -0.33 -6.85
N ALA A 26 -4.03 -1.20 -7.69
CA ALA A 26 -3.20 -0.79 -8.82
C ALA A 26 -3.97 0.01 -9.87
N LYS A 27 -5.20 -0.41 -10.19
CA LYS A 27 -6.07 0.32 -11.11
C LYS A 27 -6.45 1.69 -10.54
N GLU A 28 -6.77 1.75 -9.25
CA GLU A 28 -7.19 3.01 -8.61
C GLU A 28 -6.05 4.02 -8.47
N THR A 29 -4.87 3.57 -8.05
CA THR A 29 -3.70 4.44 -7.82
C THR A 29 -2.97 4.82 -9.11
N GLY A 30 -3.17 4.06 -10.20
CA GLY A 30 -2.37 4.17 -11.42
C GLY A 30 -0.89 3.82 -11.20
N VAL A 31 -0.59 3.01 -10.18
CA VAL A 31 0.74 2.49 -9.88
C VAL A 31 0.83 1.05 -10.41
N SER A 32 2.00 0.67 -10.94
CA SER A 32 2.17 -0.67 -11.48
C SER A 32 1.89 -1.75 -10.41
N ARG A 33 1.22 -2.83 -10.82
CA ARG A 33 0.95 -3.98 -9.93
C ARG A 33 2.22 -4.50 -9.28
N ARG A 34 3.34 -4.53 -10.00
CA ARG A 34 4.64 -4.98 -9.48
C ARG A 34 5.12 -4.09 -8.33
N THR A 35 5.07 -2.77 -8.51
CA THR A 35 5.46 -1.80 -7.47
C THR A 35 4.58 -1.92 -6.23
N LEU A 36 3.26 -2.03 -6.39
CA LEU A 36 2.36 -2.22 -5.25
C LEU A 36 2.53 -3.57 -4.57
N THR A 37 2.78 -4.63 -5.34
CA THR A 37 3.08 -5.96 -4.77
C THR A 37 4.30 -5.89 -3.86
N LYS A 38 5.37 -5.20 -4.28
CA LYS A 38 6.53 -4.93 -3.40
C LYS A 38 6.13 -4.10 -2.19
N ALA A 39 5.47 -2.96 -2.42
CA ALA A 39 5.04 -2.06 -1.36
C ALA A 39 4.11 -2.69 -0.32
N CYS A 40 3.36 -3.73 -0.66
CA CYS A 40 2.47 -4.44 0.27
C CYS A 40 3.15 -5.63 0.99
N ASN A 41 4.20 -6.21 0.43
CA ASN A 41 4.80 -7.45 0.93
C ASN A 41 6.21 -7.26 1.53
N GLU A 42 6.95 -6.24 1.10
CA GLU A 42 8.30 -5.94 1.57
C GLU A 42 8.21 -4.80 2.61
N VAL A 43 8.59 -5.08 3.85
CA VAL A 43 8.48 -4.12 4.98
C VAL A 43 9.46 -2.96 4.82
N ASP A 44 10.64 -3.25 4.29
CA ASP A 44 11.73 -2.27 4.12
C ASP A 44 11.68 -1.56 2.75
N TYR A 45 10.67 -1.87 1.92
CA TYR A 45 10.53 -1.24 0.61
C TYR A 45 9.91 0.14 0.74
N VAL A 46 10.71 1.16 0.45
CA VAL A 46 10.31 2.57 0.38
C VAL A 46 10.19 2.96 -1.10
N PRO A 47 8.98 3.16 -1.65
CA PRO A 47 8.78 3.60 -3.03
C PRO A 47 9.34 5.02 -3.26
N SER A 48 9.35 5.47 -4.52
CA SER A 48 9.65 6.88 -4.80
C SER A 48 8.56 7.81 -4.29
N GLN A 49 8.91 9.07 -3.98
CA GLN A 49 7.95 10.07 -3.49
C GLN A 49 6.72 10.24 -4.40
N VAL A 50 6.90 10.11 -5.72
CA VAL A 50 5.80 10.19 -6.69
C VAL A 50 4.81 9.03 -6.49
N VAL A 51 5.31 7.82 -6.29
CA VAL A 51 4.47 6.63 -6.04
C VAL A 51 3.78 6.75 -4.68
N MET A 52 4.50 7.19 -3.64
CA MET A 52 3.94 7.41 -2.31
C MET A 52 2.79 8.41 -2.35
N LYS A 53 2.93 9.54 -3.05
CA LYS A 53 1.86 10.53 -3.23
C LYS A 53 0.62 9.94 -3.90
N LYS A 54 0.78 9.08 -4.92
CA LYS A 54 -0.33 8.39 -5.58
C LYS A 54 -1.05 7.44 -4.64
N ILE A 55 -0.29 6.63 -3.89
CA ILE A 55 -0.84 5.70 -2.89
C ILE A 55 -1.59 6.47 -1.80
N LEU A 56 -0.97 7.52 -1.23
CA LEU A 56 -1.57 8.38 -0.21
C LEU A 56 -2.85 9.05 -0.70
N LYS A 57 -2.91 9.46 -1.97
CA LYS A 57 -4.13 10.05 -2.53
C LYS A 57 -5.29 9.04 -2.54
N SER A 58 -5.04 7.77 -2.81
CA SER A 58 -6.09 6.73 -2.81
C SER A 58 -6.50 6.32 -1.41
N VAL A 59 -5.54 5.99 -0.53
CA VAL A 59 -5.86 5.60 0.86
C VAL A 59 -6.57 6.71 1.64
N ARG A 60 -6.26 7.99 1.36
CA ARG A 60 -6.93 9.13 1.99
C ARG A 60 -8.39 9.33 1.60
N LYS A 61 -8.86 8.68 0.53
CA LYS A 61 -10.29 8.63 0.22
C LYS A 61 -11.06 7.76 1.22
N VAL A 62 -10.36 6.83 1.87
CA VAL A 62 -10.90 5.91 2.86
C VAL A 62 -10.64 6.45 4.27
N ASP A 63 -9.42 6.92 4.52
CA ASP A 63 -9.00 7.49 5.81
C ASP A 63 -8.15 8.76 5.59
N PRO A 64 -8.75 9.95 5.71
CA PRO A 64 -8.11 11.22 5.35
C PRO A 64 -6.93 11.60 6.24
N ASP A 65 -6.85 11.04 7.46
CA ASP A 65 -5.82 11.40 8.44
C ASP A 65 -4.49 10.68 8.20
N ILE A 66 -4.45 9.72 7.26
CA ILE A 66 -3.26 8.93 6.96
C ILE A 66 -2.11 9.80 6.45
N LYS A 67 -0.96 9.58 7.07
CA LYS A 67 0.34 10.19 6.77
C LYS A 67 1.27 9.19 6.13
N MET A 68 2.37 9.72 5.61
CA MET A 68 3.39 8.93 4.93
C MET A 68 4.15 8.02 5.91
N SER A 69 4.38 8.50 7.13
CA SER A 69 4.98 7.78 8.26
C SER A 69 4.15 6.58 8.74
N ASP A 70 2.85 6.54 8.43
CA ASP A 70 1.99 5.41 8.78
C ASP A 70 2.31 4.16 7.95
N PHE A 71 3.00 4.32 6.82
CA PHE A 71 3.35 3.21 5.94
C PHE A 71 4.84 2.95 5.78
N TRP A 72 5.66 4.01 5.83
CA TRP A 72 7.10 3.92 5.60
C TRP A 72 7.84 4.63 6.73
N GLU A 73 8.93 4.03 7.20
CA GLU A 73 9.88 4.70 8.10
C GLU A 73 10.77 5.62 7.24
N ILE A 74 10.56 6.93 7.34
CA ILE A 74 11.26 7.99 6.58
C ILE A 74 11.63 9.15 7.49
#